data_AF-A0A820MPS6-F1
#
_entry.id   AF-A0A820MPS6-F1
#
_cell.length_a   1.000
_cell.length_b   1.000
_cell.length_c   1.000
_cell.angle_alpha   90.00
_cell.angle_beta   90.00
_cell.angle_gamma   90.00
#
_symmetry.space_group_name_H-M   'P 1'
#
loop_
_entity.id
_entity.type
_entity.pdbx_description
1 polymer ?
#
loop_
_entity_poly.entity_id
_entity_poly.type
_entity_poly.pdbx_seq_one_letter_code
_entity_poly.pdbx_strand_id
1 'polypeptide(L)'
;MNKENFRFYIKVRTALNIPARIIYDELCPVCGDQAHALRTVEWWSKLFREGREDAEDEERLGRSITETTSENIEQVRSLINDNPHITIQEMEVQTGLSHGTIHRIISDHLNLKKLTARYIPKQLTDSQKAERVRICKENLEKFESGAWRLCDVITGDESWFYHKHI
;
A
#
# COMPACT_ATOMS: atom_id res chain seq x y z
N MET A 1 23.92 4.69 23.77
CA MET A 1 22.89 5.75 23.95
C MET A 1 22.27 6.06 22.60
N ASN A 2 20.94 6.24 22.48
CA ASN A 2 20.31 6.52 21.17
C ASN A 2 20.63 7.97 20.72
N LYS A 3 20.65 8.23 19.40
CA LYS A 3 20.91 9.56 18.81
C LYS A 3 19.95 10.62 19.35
N GLU A 4 18.69 10.26 19.58
CA GLU A 4 17.67 11.12 20.18
C GLU A 4 18.02 11.55 21.61
N ASN A 5 18.57 10.64 22.42
CA ASN A 5 18.94 10.94 23.81
C ASN A 5 20.03 12.02 23.88
N PHE A 6 20.99 11.99 22.94
CA PHE A 6 22.00 13.04 22.83
C PHE A 6 21.39 14.39 22.47
N ARG A 7 20.48 14.41 21.49
CA ARG A 7 19.81 15.63 21.04
C ARG A 7 18.92 16.21 22.13
N PHE A 8 18.22 15.36 22.87
CA PHE A 8 17.43 15.78 24.03
C PHE A 8 18.32 16.40 25.13
N TYR A 9 19.46 15.78 25.43
CA TYR A 9 20.43 16.35 26.37
C TYR A 9 20.93 17.72 25.91
N ILE A 10 21.31 17.84 24.63
CA ILE A 10 21.75 19.11 24.03
C ILE A 10 20.64 20.16 24.11
N LYS A 11 19.37 19.78 23.86
CA LYS A 11 18.21 20.67 23.99
C LYS A 11 18.09 21.25 25.39
N VAL A 12 18.08 20.39 26.40
CA VAL A 12 17.95 20.80 27.82
C VAL A 12 19.10 21.72 28.22
N ARG A 13 20.34 21.37 27.87
CA ARG A 13 21.52 22.17 28.22
C ARG A 13 21.57 23.51 27.48
N THR A 14 21.13 23.54 26.22
CA THR A 14 21.01 24.77 25.43
C THR A 14 19.96 25.71 26.04
N ALA A 15 18.82 25.18 26.52
CA ALA A 15 17.80 25.96 27.20
C ALA A 15 18.30 26.58 28.53
N LEU A 16 19.28 25.95 29.18
CA LEU A 16 19.99 26.48 30.35
C LEU A 16 21.09 27.50 29.99
N ASN A 17 21.19 27.93 28.74
CA ASN A 17 22.22 28.84 28.23
C ASN A 17 23.67 28.32 28.38
N ILE A 18 23.85 27.00 28.41
CA ILE A 18 25.18 26.40 28.48
C ILE A 18 25.82 26.42 27.07
N PRO A 19 27.07 26.90 26.92
CA PRO A 19 27.76 26.90 25.64
C PRO A 19 27.97 25.48 25.08
N ALA A 20 27.81 25.30 23.76
CA ALA A 20 27.92 24.00 23.09
C ALA A 20 29.23 23.25 23.36
N ARG A 21 30.33 23.99 23.57
CA ARG A 21 31.62 23.40 23.94
C ARG A 21 31.59 22.71 25.31
N ILE A 22 30.93 23.32 26.30
CA ILE A 22 30.77 22.73 27.64
C ILE A 22 29.87 21.49 27.55
N ILE A 23 28.80 21.56 26.75
CA ILE A 23 27.92 20.40 26.49
C ILE A 23 28.71 19.23 25.89
N TYR A 24 29.62 19.51 24.95
CA TYR A 24 30.51 18.50 24.38
C TYR A 24 31.49 17.93 25.41
N ASP A 25 32.10 18.77 26.23
CA ASP A 25 33.03 18.37 27.29
C ASP A 25 32.32 17.54 28.38
N GLU A 26 31.02 17.73 28.61
CA GLU A 26 30.19 16.89 29.49
C GLU A 26 29.81 15.55 28.84
N LEU A 27 29.53 15.55 27.53
CA LEU A 27 29.12 14.35 26.80
C LEU A 27 30.29 13.40 26.53
N CYS A 28 31.49 13.92 26.25
CA CYS A 28 32.65 13.13 25.83
C CYS A 28 33.08 12.09 26.88
N PRO A 29 33.20 12.41 28.19
CA PRO A 29 33.58 11.44 29.20
C PRO A 29 32.52 10.35 29.45
N VAL A 30 31.24 10.70 29.30
CA VAL A 30 30.12 9.77 29.56
C VAL A 30 29.90 8.81 28.38
N CYS A 31 30.13 9.29 27.15
CA CYS A 31 29.69 8.60 25.94
C CYS A 31 30.84 8.02 25.11
N GLY A 32 32.09 8.44 25.39
CA GLY A 32 33.28 8.01 24.67
C GLY A 32 33.12 8.14 23.16
N ASP A 33 33.44 7.07 22.43
CA ASP A 33 33.39 7.01 20.96
C ASP A 33 31.96 7.15 20.38
N GLN A 34 30.92 7.04 21.21
CA GLN A 34 29.54 7.28 20.78
C GLN A 34 29.11 8.75 20.91
N ALA A 35 29.95 9.62 21.47
CA ALA A 35 29.66 11.04 21.59
C ALA A 35 29.50 11.69 20.21
N HIS A 36 28.54 12.61 20.09
CA HIS A 36 28.44 13.45 18.90
C HIS A 36 29.67 14.35 18.80
N ALA A 37 30.21 14.49 17.59
CA ALA A 37 31.27 15.46 17.32
C ALA A 37 30.81 16.87 17.72
N LEU A 38 31.76 17.70 18.17
CA LEU A 38 31.50 19.09 18.59
C LEU A 38 30.67 19.87 17.57
N ARG A 39 30.97 19.74 16.27
CA ARG A 39 30.21 20.40 15.19
C ARG A 39 28.72 20.03 15.22
N THR A 40 28.39 18.77 15.51
CA THR A 40 27.00 18.32 15.59
C THR A 40 26.31 18.88 16.83
N VAL A 41 27.02 18.98 17.95
CA VAL A 41 26.51 19.62 19.18
C VAL A 41 26.22 21.10 18.93
N GLU A 42 27.15 21.82 18.29
CA GLU A 42 26.98 23.23 17.91
C GLU A 42 25.79 23.44 16.98
N TRP A 43 25.62 22.56 15.98
CA TRP A 43 24.51 22.62 15.04
C TRP A 43 23.16 22.43 15.73
N TRP A 44 23.02 21.42 16.58
CA TRP A 44 21.78 21.19 17.34
C TRP A 44 21.51 22.32 18.34
N SER A 45 22.53 22.79 19.08
CA SER A 45 22.39 23.95 19.97
C SER A 45 21.96 25.22 19.22
N LYS A 46 22.42 25.41 17.98
CA LYS A 46 21.97 26.52 17.14
C LYS A 46 20.48 26.36 16.80
N LEU A 47 20.07 25.20 16.28
CA LEU A 47 18.68 24.94 15.93
C LEU A 47 17.71 25.12 17.09
N PHE A 48 18.07 24.62 18.28
CA PHE A 48 17.22 24.80 19.48
C PHE A 48 17.14 26.27 19.92
N ARG A 49 18.21 27.05 19.74
CA ARG A 49 18.18 28.50 20.01
C ARG A 49 17.34 29.26 18.98
N GLU A 50 17.28 28.77 17.75
CA GLU A 50 16.45 29.30 16.65
C GLU A 50 14.98 28.85 16.75
N GLY A 51 14.60 28.13 17.81
CA GLY A 51 13.20 27.81 18.13
C GLY A 51 12.75 26.41 17.70
N ARG A 52 13.65 25.53 17.24
CA ARG A 52 13.31 24.12 16.99
C ARG A 52 12.96 23.41 18.31
N GLU A 53 11.89 22.63 18.34
CA GLU A 53 11.45 21.91 19.55
C GLU A 53 11.68 20.40 19.49
N ASP A 54 11.71 19.81 18.30
CA ASP A 54 11.84 18.37 18.10
C ASP A 54 13.31 17.93 18.09
N ALA A 55 13.59 16.78 18.70
CA ALA A 55 14.90 16.12 18.68
C ALA A 55 14.98 15.02 17.61
N GLU A 56 13.87 14.75 16.93
CA GLU A 56 13.75 13.74 15.88
C GLU A 56 14.38 14.25 14.56
N ASP A 57 14.64 13.33 13.64
CA ASP A 57 14.99 13.76 12.28
C ASP A 57 13.74 14.31 11.61
N GLU A 58 13.86 15.43 10.90
CA GLU A 58 12.79 15.86 9.99
C GLU A 58 12.56 14.78 8.94
N GLU A 59 11.34 14.77 8.40
CA GLU A 59 10.97 13.87 7.33
C GLU A 59 11.96 14.04 6.18
N ARG A 60 12.82 13.03 5.99
CA ARG A 60 13.82 13.09 4.94
C ARG A 60 13.07 13.04 3.62
N LEU A 61 13.13 14.12 2.85
CA LEU A 61 12.78 14.06 1.44
C LEU A 61 13.71 13.03 0.80
N GLY A 62 13.18 11.83 0.56
CA GLY A 62 13.88 10.77 -0.14
C GLY A 62 14.25 11.23 -1.56
N ARG A 63 14.85 10.33 -2.34
CA ARG A 63 15.01 10.57 -3.78
C ARG A 63 13.63 10.86 -4.35
N SER A 64 13.44 12.03 -4.99
CA SER A 64 12.20 12.33 -5.69
C SER A 64 11.97 11.19 -6.68
N ILE A 65 10.89 10.45 -6.48
CA ILE A 65 10.43 9.50 -7.47
C ILE A 65 9.78 10.36 -8.55
N THR A 66 10.60 10.87 -9.45
CA THR A 66 10.17 11.75 -10.55
C THR A 66 9.14 11.08 -11.46
N GLU A 67 8.99 9.74 -11.34
CA GLU A 67 8.11 8.93 -12.17
C GLU A 67 6.72 8.66 -11.56
N THR A 68 6.44 9.01 -10.30
CA THR A 68 5.09 8.84 -9.70
C THR A 68 4.34 10.17 -9.60
N THR A 69 4.31 10.92 -10.71
CA THR A 69 3.47 12.11 -10.84
C THR A 69 1.99 11.73 -10.89
N SER A 70 1.10 12.65 -10.53
CA SER A 70 -0.36 12.47 -10.63
C SER A 70 -0.82 12.04 -12.03
N GLU A 71 -0.15 12.55 -13.07
CA GLU A 71 -0.41 12.21 -14.48
C GLU A 71 -0.15 10.72 -14.77
N ASN A 72 1.04 10.23 -14.43
CA ASN A 72 1.39 8.81 -14.56
C ASN A 72 0.47 7.88 -13.75
N ILE A 73 0.03 8.30 -12.55
CA ILE A 73 -0.92 7.53 -11.74
C ILE A 73 -2.25 7.40 -12.50
N GLU A 74 -2.77 8.50 -13.04
CA GLU A 74 -4.04 8.49 -13.76
C GLU A 74 -3.93 7.74 -15.10
N GLN A 75 -2.79 7.83 -15.78
CA GLN A 75 -2.52 7.06 -16.99
C GLN A 75 -2.58 5.55 -16.72
N VAL A 76 -1.89 5.07 -15.69
CA VAL A 76 -1.95 3.64 -15.28
C VAL A 76 -3.36 3.26 -14.87
N ARG A 77 -4.09 4.14 -14.18
CA ARG A 77 -5.48 3.91 -13.77
C ARG A 77 -6.41 3.72 -14.98
N SER A 78 -6.28 4.57 -16.01
CA SER A 78 -7.07 4.48 -17.23
C SER A 78 -6.85 3.13 -17.91
N LEU A 79 -5.58 2.71 -18.07
CA LEU A 79 -5.25 1.44 -18.70
C LEU A 79 -5.90 0.23 -18.00
N ILE A 80 -5.94 0.25 -16.66
CA ILE A 80 -6.57 -0.81 -15.86
C ILE A 80 -8.09 -0.78 -16.01
N ASN A 81 -8.72 0.41 -16.05
CA ASN A 81 -10.16 0.53 -16.20
C ASN A 81 -10.62 0.07 -17.60
N ASP A 82 -9.83 0.35 -18.63
CA ASP A 82 -10.12 -0.04 -20.01
C ASP A 82 -9.93 -1.56 -20.20
N ASN A 83 -8.87 -2.13 -19.62
CA ASN A 83 -8.61 -3.56 -19.63
C ASN A 83 -8.09 -4.04 -18.27
N PRO A 84 -8.97 -4.58 -17.40
CA PRO A 84 -8.57 -5.12 -16.10
C PRO A 84 -7.59 -6.30 -16.16
N HIS A 85 -7.36 -6.89 -17.35
CA HIS A 85 -6.44 -8.00 -17.58
C HIS A 85 -5.10 -7.57 -18.20
N ILE A 86 -4.89 -6.27 -18.42
CA ILE A 86 -3.65 -5.76 -18.99
C ILE A 86 -2.44 -6.13 -18.12
N THR A 87 -1.36 -6.54 -18.76
CA THR A 87 -0.11 -6.92 -18.09
C THR A 87 0.75 -5.70 -17.78
N ILE A 88 1.63 -5.81 -16.79
CA ILE A 88 2.59 -4.74 -16.47
C ILE A 88 3.48 -4.45 -17.68
N GLN A 89 3.88 -5.47 -18.45
CA GLN A 89 4.70 -5.29 -19.67
C GLN A 89 3.98 -4.47 -20.74
N GLU A 90 2.68 -4.70 -20.95
CA GLU A 90 1.89 -3.87 -21.87
C GLU A 90 1.75 -2.43 -21.37
N MET A 91 1.61 -2.24 -20.05
CA MET A 91 1.61 -0.90 -19.46
C MET A 91 2.96 -0.20 -19.61
N GLU A 92 4.08 -0.90 -19.48
CA GLU A 92 5.44 -0.34 -19.70
C GLU A 92 5.56 0.25 -21.10
N VAL A 93 5.12 -0.50 -22.11
CA VAL A 93 5.18 -0.06 -23.51
C VAL A 93 4.32 1.18 -23.74
N GLN A 94 3.16 1.27 -23.09
CA GLN A 94 2.21 2.38 -23.29
C GLN A 94 2.54 3.63 -22.49
N THR A 95 3.11 3.47 -21.30
CA THR A 95 3.41 4.59 -20.38
C THR A 95 4.87 5.02 -20.42
N GLY A 96 5.78 4.18 -20.92
CA GLY A 96 7.23 4.40 -20.84
C GLY A 96 7.80 4.28 -19.42
N LEU A 97 6.98 3.90 -18.44
CA LEU A 97 7.39 3.76 -17.05
C LEU A 97 8.08 2.42 -16.81
N SER A 98 8.96 2.39 -15.81
CA SER A 98 9.59 1.15 -15.39
C SER A 98 8.59 0.19 -14.72
N HIS A 99 8.85 -1.12 -14.81
CA HIS A 99 8.10 -2.17 -14.12
C HIS A 99 7.84 -1.85 -12.65
N GLY A 100 8.89 -1.40 -11.95
CA GLY A 100 8.85 -1.11 -10.52
C GLY A 100 7.95 0.08 -10.20
N THR A 101 7.98 1.12 -11.04
CA THR A 101 7.10 2.28 -10.89
C THR A 101 5.65 1.90 -11.12
N ILE A 102 5.33 1.16 -12.18
CA ILE A 102 3.95 0.70 -12.45
C ILE A 102 3.44 -0.17 -11.30
N HIS A 103 4.25 -1.14 -10.84
CA HIS A 103 3.87 -1.99 -9.71
C HIS A 103 3.55 -1.16 -8.46
N ARG A 104 4.40 -0.18 -8.12
CA ARG A 104 4.18 0.72 -6.98
C ARG A 104 2.94 1.58 -7.17
N ILE A 105 2.67 2.09 -8.37
CA ILE A 105 1.44 2.84 -8.66
C ILE A 105 0.22 1.95 -8.38
N ILE A 106 0.22 0.72 -8.87
CA ILE A 106 -0.87 -0.24 -8.66
C ILE A 106 -1.07 -0.54 -7.17
N SER A 107 0.01 -0.88 -6.44
CA SER A 107 -0.08 -1.32 -5.05
C SER A 107 -0.28 -0.17 -4.06
N ASP A 108 0.54 0.88 -4.15
CA ASP A 108 0.67 1.88 -3.08
C ASP A 108 -0.21 3.11 -3.32
N HIS A 109 -0.45 3.47 -4.58
CA HIS A 109 -1.24 4.64 -4.95
C HIS A 109 -2.68 4.30 -5.30
N LEU A 110 -2.91 3.24 -6.08
CA LEU A 110 -4.25 2.79 -6.47
C LEU A 110 -4.85 1.77 -5.48
N ASN A 111 -4.03 1.21 -4.57
CA ASN A 111 -4.45 0.18 -3.61
C ASN A 111 -5.11 -1.04 -4.27
N LEU A 112 -4.64 -1.42 -5.46
CA LEU A 112 -5.14 -2.54 -6.23
C LEU A 112 -4.29 -3.79 -6.01
N LYS A 113 -4.93 -4.95 -6.15
CA LYS A 113 -4.28 -6.26 -6.08
C LYS A 113 -4.68 -7.10 -7.28
N LYS A 114 -3.70 -7.80 -7.87
CA LYS A 114 -3.98 -8.79 -8.90
C LYS A 114 -4.76 -9.95 -8.28
N LEU A 115 -5.96 -10.19 -8.80
CA LEU A 115 -6.75 -11.37 -8.49
C LEU A 115 -6.73 -12.31 -9.70
N THR A 116 -6.56 -13.60 -9.46
CA THR A 116 -6.66 -14.60 -10.52
C THR A 116 -8.12 -14.73 -10.94
N ALA A 117 -8.37 -14.72 -12.26
CA ALA A 117 -9.72 -14.93 -12.79
C ALA A 117 -10.24 -16.30 -12.36
N ARG A 118 -11.55 -16.38 -12.04
CA ARG A 118 -12.21 -17.66 -11.74
C ARG A 118 -12.54 -18.38 -13.04
N TYR A 119 -12.42 -19.70 -13.05
CA TYR A 119 -12.87 -20.52 -14.18
C TYR A 119 -14.38 -20.37 -14.37
N ILE A 120 -14.79 -20.03 -15.59
CA ILE A 120 -16.21 -19.94 -15.98
C ILE A 120 -16.48 -21.14 -16.89
N PRO A 121 -17.39 -22.07 -16.51
CA PRO A 121 -17.61 -23.31 -17.27
C PRO A 121 -18.06 -23.11 -18.72
N LYS A 122 -18.74 -22.00 -19.02
CA LYS A 122 -19.29 -21.72 -20.35
C LYS A 122 -19.44 -20.22 -20.59
N GLN A 123 -19.06 -19.77 -21.79
CA GLN A 123 -19.45 -18.45 -22.28
C GLN A 123 -20.90 -18.50 -22.77
N LEU A 124 -21.76 -17.69 -22.14
CA LEU A 124 -23.18 -17.62 -22.46
C LEU A 124 -23.44 -16.53 -23.50
N THR A 125 -24.35 -16.82 -24.44
CA THR A 125 -24.92 -15.81 -25.35
C THR A 125 -25.84 -14.85 -24.59
N ASP A 126 -26.10 -13.67 -25.16
CA ASP A 126 -26.94 -12.68 -24.48
C ASP A 126 -28.39 -13.15 -24.30
N SER A 127 -28.91 -13.92 -25.26
CA SER A 127 -30.23 -14.57 -25.11
C SER A 127 -30.24 -15.56 -23.94
N GLN A 128 -29.20 -16.38 -23.78
CA GLN A 128 -29.08 -17.31 -22.63
C GLN A 128 -28.97 -16.56 -21.30
N LYS A 129 -28.25 -15.43 -21.25
CA LYS A 129 -28.17 -14.59 -20.04
C LYS A 129 -29.54 -14.02 -19.69
N ALA A 130 -30.24 -13.45 -20.66
CA ALA A 130 -31.57 -12.88 -20.47
C ALA A 130 -32.56 -13.93 -19.95
N GLU A 131 -32.55 -15.12 -20.56
CA GLU A 131 -33.44 -16.20 -20.18
C GLU A 131 -33.15 -16.73 -18.76
N ARG A 132 -31.87 -16.88 -18.40
CA ARG A 132 -31.50 -17.25 -17.03
C ARG A 132 -31.98 -16.22 -16.01
N VAL A 133 -31.81 -14.92 -16.29
CA VAL A 133 -32.29 -13.85 -15.39
C VAL A 133 -33.82 -13.89 -15.26
N ARG A 134 -34.54 -14.11 -16.37
CA ARG A 134 -36.01 -14.24 -16.37
C ARG A 134 -36.45 -15.40 -15.47
N ILE A 135 -35.90 -16.59 -15.68
CA ILE A 135 -36.22 -17.79 -14.87
C ILE A 135 -35.87 -17.56 -13.40
N CYS A 136 -34.73 -16.95 -13.09
CA CYS A 136 -34.34 -16.65 -11.71
C CYS A 136 -35.33 -15.70 -11.02
N LYS A 137 -35.83 -14.68 -11.72
CA LYS A 137 -36.83 -13.75 -11.18
C LYS A 137 -38.16 -14.45 -10.91
N GLU A 138 -38.64 -15.26 -11.86
CA GLU A 138 -39.87 -16.04 -11.69
C GLU A 138 -39.77 -17.03 -10.52
N ASN A 139 -38.62 -17.66 -10.37
CA ASN A 139 -38.33 -18.54 -9.24
C ASN A 139 -38.31 -17.76 -7.91
N LEU A 140 -37.67 -16.59 -7.88
CA LEU A 140 -37.65 -15.74 -6.69
C LEU A 140 -39.07 -15.31 -6.28
N GLU A 141 -39.89 -14.85 -7.22
CA GLU A 141 -41.29 -14.45 -6.96
C GLU A 141 -42.14 -15.61 -6.39
N LYS A 142 -41.98 -16.82 -6.95
CA LYS A 142 -42.65 -18.02 -6.41
C LYS A 142 -42.21 -18.30 -4.97
N PHE A 143 -40.96 -17.98 -4.62
CA PHE A 143 -40.40 -18.26 -3.30
C PHE A 143 -40.92 -17.26 -2.29
N GLU A 144 -40.93 -15.98 -2.66
CA GLU A 144 -41.43 -14.89 -1.83
C GLU A 144 -42.95 -14.97 -1.63
N SER A 145 -43.70 -15.41 -2.64
CA SER A 145 -45.15 -15.65 -2.52
C SER A 145 -45.51 -16.90 -1.71
N GLY A 146 -44.53 -17.73 -1.33
CA GLY A 146 -44.76 -18.98 -0.61
C GLY A 146 -45.38 -20.09 -1.45
N ALA A 147 -45.43 -19.93 -2.77
CA ALA A 147 -45.97 -20.93 -3.70
C ALA A 147 -45.13 -22.22 -3.75
N TRP A 148 -43.84 -22.13 -3.40
CA TRP A 148 -42.92 -23.25 -3.24
C TRP A 148 -41.95 -22.98 -2.08
N ARG A 149 -41.48 -24.05 -1.44
CA ARG A 149 -40.39 -23.98 -0.45
C ARG A 149 -39.21 -24.79 -0.95
N LEU A 150 -38.01 -24.48 -0.47
CA LEU A 150 -36.81 -25.25 -0.84
C LEU A 150 -36.93 -26.73 -0.47
N CYS A 151 -37.65 -27.07 0.60
CA CYS A 151 -37.90 -28.45 1.00
C CYS A 151 -38.89 -29.21 0.08
N ASP A 152 -39.56 -28.53 -0.83
CA ASP A 152 -40.48 -29.15 -1.80
C ASP A 152 -39.76 -29.51 -3.12
N VAL A 153 -38.48 -29.14 -3.28
CA VAL A 153 -37.69 -29.37 -4.49
C VAL A 153 -36.81 -30.60 -4.34
N ILE A 154 -36.99 -31.58 -5.22
CA ILE A 154 -36.08 -32.73 -5.38
C ILE A 154 -35.27 -32.49 -6.66
N THR A 155 -33.95 -32.59 -6.57
CA THR A 155 -33.02 -32.41 -7.70
C THR A 155 -32.00 -33.54 -7.75
N GLY A 156 -31.44 -33.80 -8.93
CA GLY A 156 -30.39 -34.77 -9.17
C GLY A 156 -29.55 -34.36 -10.39
N ASP A 157 -28.27 -34.72 -10.36
CA ASP A 157 -27.33 -34.54 -11.47
C ASP A 157 -26.35 -35.72 -11.48
N GLU A 158 -25.73 -35.97 -12.63
CA GLU A 158 -24.77 -37.05 -12.80
C GLU A 158 -23.34 -36.49 -12.70
N SER A 159 -22.45 -37.22 -12.02
CA SER A 159 -21.05 -36.83 -11.86
C SER A 159 -20.12 -37.98 -12.18
N TRP A 160 -19.03 -37.70 -12.87
CA TRP A 160 -17.99 -38.67 -13.18
C TRP A 160 -17.06 -38.87 -11.99
N PHE A 161 -16.86 -40.13 -11.59
CA PHE A 161 -15.90 -40.51 -10.55
C PHE A 161 -14.77 -41.32 -11.15
N TYR A 162 -13.54 -40.83 -11.01
CA TYR A 162 -12.37 -41.52 -11.51
C TYR A 162 -11.93 -42.62 -10.53
N HIS A 163 -11.92 -43.87 -10.99
CA HIS A 163 -11.34 -44.98 -10.25
C HIS A 163 -9.83 -45.04 -10.50
N LYS A 164 -9.03 -44.71 -9.47
CA LYS A 164 -7.57 -44.81 -9.54
C LYS A 164 -7.13 -46.17 -8.98
N HIS A 165 -6.57 -47.02 -9.83
CA HIS A 165 -5.89 -48.23 -9.36
C HIS A 165 -4.62 -47.79 -8.60
N ILE A 166 -4.58 -48.11 -7.31
CA ILE A 166 -3.42 -47.93 -6.42
C ILE A 166 -2.56 -49.18 -6.49
#